data_AF-A0A959SN47-F1
#
_entry.id   AF-A0A959SN47-F1
#
_cell.length_a   1.000
_cell.length_b   1.000
_cell.length_c   1.000
_cell.angle_alpha   90.00
_cell.angle_beta   90.00
_cell.angle_gamma   90.00
#
_symmetry.space_group_name_H-M   'P 1'
#
loop_
_entity.id
_entity.type
_entity.pdbx_description
1 polymer ?
#
loop_
_entity_poly.entity_id
_entity_poly.type
_entity_poly.pdbx_seq_one_letter_code
_entity_poly.pdbx_strand_id
1 'polypeptide(L)' 'MKARTLKPTKVNVITLGCSKNTFDSEVMMAQLKANDIAVEHESDAGDHNVVVINTCGFIDNAKQ' A
#
# COMPACT_ATOMS: atom_id res chain seq x y z
N MET A 1 29.42 -3.42 -16.73
CA MET A 1 27.96 -3.53 -16.49
C MET A 1 27.69 -2.99 -15.08
N LYS A 2 26.93 -1.90 -14.93
CA LYS A 2 26.55 -1.43 -13.59
C LYS A 2 25.48 -2.38 -13.05
N ALA A 3 25.79 -3.14 -11.99
CA ALA A 3 24.77 -3.89 -11.27
C ALA A 3 23.71 -2.91 -10.77
N ARG A 4 22.43 -3.11 -11.14
CA ARG A 4 21.33 -2.34 -10.54
C ARG A 4 21.31 -2.70 -9.07
N THR A 5 21.69 -1.79 -8.19
CA THR A 5 21.47 -1.95 -6.76
C THR A 5 19.95 -2.00 -6.54
N LEU A 6 19.42 -3.18 -6.21
CA LEU A 6 18.01 -3.33 -5.91
C LEU A 6 17.74 -2.59 -4.61
N LYS A 7 17.03 -1.45 -4.68
CA LYS A 7 16.52 -0.78 -3.49
C LYS A 7 15.62 -1.79 -2.74
N PRO A 8 15.73 -1.90 -1.40
CA PRO A 8 14.78 -2.68 -0.61
C PRO A 8 13.36 -2.23 -0.92
N THR A 9 12.46 -3.20 -1.10
CA THR A 9 11.05 -2.90 -1.40
C THR A 9 10.38 -2.31 -0.16
N LYS A 10 9.88 -1.09 -0.32
CA LYS A 10 9.04 -0.40 0.65
C LYS A 10 7.73 -0.03 -0.03
N VAL A 11 6.63 -0.55 0.51
CA VAL A 11 5.28 -0.42 -0.01
C VAL A 11 4.54 0.66 0.77
N ASN A 12 3.84 1.55 0.08
CA ASN A 12 2.87 2.46 0.68
C ASN A 12 1.46 2.03 0.27
N VAL A 13 0.58 1.78 1.23
CA VAL A 13 -0.82 1.41 0.98
C VAL A 13 -1.68 2.65 1.15
N ILE A 14 -2.48 2.99 0.14
CA ILE A 14 -3.46 4.06 0.16
C ILE A 14 -4.85 3.41 0.13
N THR A 15 -5.65 3.67 1.16
CA THR A 15 -6.99 3.10 1.27
C THR A 15 -8.02 4.16 0.93
N LEU A 16 -8.86 3.89 -0.06
CA LEU A 16 -9.95 4.78 -0.48
C LEU A 16 -11.28 4.02 -0.39
N GLY A 17 -12.37 4.71 -0.05
CA GLY A 17 -13.71 4.14 -0.02
C GLY A 17 -14.15 3.72 1.38
N CYS A 18 -14.68 2.49 1.51
CA CYS A 18 -15.40 2.08 2.71
C CYS A 18 -14.55 1.29 3.72
N SER A 19 -15.11 1.04 4.91
CA SER A 19 -14.45 0.28 5.99
C SER A 19 -13.99 -1.12 5.61
N LYS A 20 -14.60 -1.75 4.59
CA LYS A 20 -14.12 -3.04 4.07
C LYS A 20 -12.73 -2.92 3.47
N ASN A 21 -12.46 -1.82 2.75
CA ASN A 21 -11.15 -1.56 2.18
C ASN A 21 -10.10 -1.29 3.27
N THR A 22 -10.48 -0.67 4.38
CA THR A 22 -9.58 -0.51 5.54
C THR A 22 -9.20 -1.86 6.12
N PHE A 23 -10.19 -2.72 6.40
CA PHE A 23 -9.94 -4.05 6.94
C PHE A 23 -9.09 -4.91 5.98
N ASP A 24 -9.42 -4.90 4.69
CA ASP A 24 -8.65 -5.63 3.68
C ASP A 24 -7.20 -5.11 3.57
N SER A 25 -7.01 -3.80 3.73
CA SER A 25 -5.67 -3.18 3.74
C SER A 25 -4.88 -3.56 4.99
N GLU A 26 -5.50 -3.64 6.17
CA GLU A 26 -4.85 -4.14 7.39
C GLU A 26 -4.38 -5.59 7.23
N VAL A 27 -5.23 -6.46 6.68
CA VAL A 27 -4.89 -7.87 6.40
C VAL A 27 -3.73 -7.96 5.41
N MET A 28 -3.78 -7.20 4.32
CA MET A 28 -2.70 -7.14 3.33
C MET A 28 -1.38 -6.64 3.93
N MET A 29 -1.43 -5.58 4.73
CA MET A 29 -0.25 -5.04 5.41
C MET A 29 0.35 -6.03 6.39
N ALA A 30 -0.47 -6.78 7.13
CA ALA A 30 0.01 -7.83 8.02
C ALA A 30 0.77 -8.92 7.25
N GLN A 31 0.28 -9.31 6.07
CA GLN A 31 0.96 -10.26 5.19
C GLN A 31 2.29 -9.71 4.65
N LEU A 32 2.33 -8.43 4.26
CA LEU A 32 3.57 -7.78 3.82
C LEU A 32 4.63 -7.78 4.93
N LYS A 33 4.23 -7.40 6.16
CA LYS A 33 5.11 -7.44 7.33
C LYS A 33 5.59 -8.86 7.65
N ALA A 34 4.73 -9.87 7.53
CA ALA A 34 5.06 -11.27 7.75
C ALA A 34 6.05 -11.84 6.71
N ASN A 35 6.23 -11.17 5.58
CA ASN A 35 7.20 -11.53 4.53
C ASN A 35 8.41 -10.58 4.50
N ASP A 36 8.69 -9.85 5.59
CA ASP A 36 9.80 -8.91 5.72
C ASP A 36 9.79 -7.77 4.67
N ILE A 37 8.60 -7.42 4.15
CA ILE A 37 8.42 -6.29 3.24
C ILE A 37 8.03 -5.07 4.07
N ALA A 38 8.85 -4.01 3.98
CA ALA A 38 8.54 -2.75 4.65
C ALA A 38 7.24 -2.18 4.07
N VAL A 39 6.28 -1.87 4.94
CA VAL A 39 4.98 -1.32 4.54
C VAL A 39 4.55 -0.19 5.47
N GLU A 40 4.08 0.90 4.87
CA GLU A 40 3.45 2.03 5.54
C GLU A 40 2.04 2.25 4.97
N HIS A 41 1.18 2.89 5.75
CA HIS A 41 -0.18 3.23 5.36
C HIS A 41 -0.28 4.75 5.27
N GLU A 42 -0.73 5.25 4.12
CA GLU A 42 -0.96 6.67 3.84
C GLU A 42 0.23 7.57 4.19
N SER A 43 1.45 7.08 3.88
CA SER A 43 2.68 7.81 4.16
C SER A 43 2.97 8.87 3.10
N ASP A 44 3.25 10.09 3.54
CA ASP A 44 3.77 11.18 2.70
C ASP A 44 5.27 11.05 2.42
N ALA A 45 5.96 10.08 3.05
CA ALA A 45 7.39 9.89 2.87
C ALA A 45 7.69 9.37 1.46
N GLY A 46 8.42 10.11 0.64
CA GLY A 46 8.77 9.74 -0.74
C GLY A 46 9.85 8.67 -0.89
N ASP A 47 10.12 7.86 0.14
CA ASP A 47 11.16 6.83 0.15
C ASP A 47 10.65 5.43 -0.24
N HIS A 48 9.33 5.26 -0.37
CA HIS A 48 8.72 4.05 -0.91
C HIS A 48 8.92 3.92 -2.42
N ASN A 49 9.05 2.69 -2.92
CA ASN A 49 9.23 2.39 -4.34
C ASN A 49 8.05 1.62 -4.95
N VAL A 50 7.04 1.28 -4.15
CA VAL A 50 5.78 0.64 -4.58
C VAL A 50 4.62 1.33 -3.88
N VAL A 51 3.53 1.59 -4.61
CA VAL A 51 2.27 2.13 -4.07
C VAL A 51 1.14 1.17 -4.42
N VAL A 52 0.33 0.80 -3.42
CA VAL A 52 -0.88 0.00 -3.57
C VAL A 52 -2.08 0.89 -3.25
N ILE A 53 -3.01 1.05 -4.19
CA ILE A 53 -4.23 1.82 -3.99
C ILE A 53 -5.40 0.84 -3.87
N ASN A 54 -5.93 0.68 -2.66
CA ASN A 54 -7.10 -0.15 -2.39
C ASN A 54 -8.36 0.72 -2.39
N THR A 55 -9.10 0.70 -3.50
CA THR A 55 -10.29 1.54 -3.71
C THR A 55 -11.52 0.70 -4.02
N CYS A 56 -12.71 1.21 -3.73
CA CYS A 56 -13.95 0.58 -4.14
C CYS A 56 -14.18 0.82 -5.64
N GLY A 57 -14.64 -0.20 -6.37
CA GLY A 57 -14.96 -0.09 -7.81
C GLY A 57 -16.15 0.84 -8.12
N PHE A 58 -16.89 1.29 -7.11
CA PHE A 58 -17.99 2.25 -7.24
C PHE A 58 -17.50 3.65 -6.88
N ILE A 59 -17.12 4.42 -7.90
CA ILE A 59 -16.62 5.79 -7.75
C ILE A 59 -17.70 6.72 -7.15
N ASP A 60 -18.99 6.45 -7.39
CA ASP A 60 -20.09 7.32 -6.94
C ASP A 60 -20.40 7.23 -5.44
N ASN A 61 -20.18 6.07 -4.80
CA ASN A 61 -20.34 5.90 -3.35
C ASN A 61 -19.03 6.05 -2.57
N ALA A 62 -17.88 6.12 -3.25
CA ALA A 62 -16.58 6.36 -2.64
C ALA A 62 -16.28 7.86 -2.44
N LYS A 63 -17.15 8.75 -2.95
CA LYS A 63 -17.17 10.18 -2.65
C LYS A 63 -18.21 10.46 -1.55
N GLN A 64 -17.88 10.17 -0.30
CA GLN A 64 -18.54 10.79 0.85
C GLN A 64 -17.61 10.76 2.05
#